data_AF-A0A7C3ZDB8-F1
#
_entry.id   AF-A0A7C3ZDB8-F1
#
_cell.length_a   1.000
_cell.length_b   1.000
_cell.length_c   1.000
_cell.angle_alpha   90.00
_cell.angle_beta   90.00
_cell.angle_gamma   90.00
#
_symmetry.space_group_name_H-M   'P 1'
#
loop_
_entity.id
_entity.type
_entity.pdbx_description
1 polymer ?
#
loop_
_entity_poly.entity_id
_entity_poly.type
_entity_poly.pdbx_seq_one_letter_code
_entity_poly.pdbx_strand_id
1 'polypeptide(L)'
;MKIRSIKNIAMEFAKESTGSKFSYIVFFFVIILLYFSLIISIMAVQEEKKVLSDFFIATTHLSLFIFAIFSMSVGISSDIETKRIYMILSRPIKRYEYLIARAIGVYFSSFLLLVLITLLCVIIFVIKGYFIDFVYLRTLFLIFIKIINITSFTLLFVSITSSAFTSIAISVMMWFVANFVSELKFALSKSDSFLAYTKYFLYIFPDFSLTSTLWGNLYLIIYSFFIIILASYFFNKMEI
;
A
#
# COMPACT_ATOMS: atom_id res chain seq x y z
N MET A 1 17.21 17.86 14.66
CA MET A 1 16.67 16.60 14.09
C MET A 1 17.79 15.93 13.29
N LYS A 2 18.37 14.82 13.74
CA LYS A 2 19.44 14.16 12.96
C LYS A 2 18.78 13.34 11.85
N ILE A 3 18.56 13.93 10.67
CA ILE A 3 17.99 13.23 9.48
C ILE A 3 18.69 11.88 9.21
N ARG A 4 19.98 11.80 9.54
CA ARG A 4 20.80 10.59 9.40
C ARG A 4 20.37 9.44 10.33
N SER A 5 19.84 9.72 11.52
CA SER A 5 19.33 8.65 12.41
C SER A 5 18.02 8.07 11.89
N ILE A 6 17.10 8.91 11.41
CA ILE A 6 15.81 8.48 10.82
C ILE A 6 16.05 7.58 9.62
N LYS A 7 16.97 7.95 8.72
CA LYS A 7 17.31 7.14 7.54
C LYS A 7 17.84 5.75 7.93
N ASN A 8 18.73 5.68 8.92
CA ASN A 8 19.31 4.41 9.34
C ASN A 8 18.26 3.48 9.95
N ILE A 9 17.38 4.03 10.80
CA ILE A 9 16.27 3.28 11.40
C ILE A 9 15.28 2.80 10.33
N ALA A 10 14.92 3.66 9.38
CA ALA A 10 14.04 3.29 8.28
C ALA A 10 14.63 2.15 7.43
N MET A 11 15.95 2.15 7.21
CA MET A 11 16.64 1.09 6.48
C MET A 11 16.66 -0.23 7.26
N GLU A 12 16.80 -0.18 8.58
CA GLU A 12 16.67 -1.36 9.44
C GLU A 12 15.26 -1.94 9.36
N PHE A 13 14.21 -1.12 9.44
CA PHE A 13 12.83 -1.56 9.27
C PHE A 13 12.52 -2.09 7.87
N ALA A 14 13.12 -1.51 6.83
CA ALA A 14 12.99 -2.03 5.47
C ALA A 14 13.62 -3.42 5.34
N LYS A 15 14.82 -3.62 5.91
CA LYS A 15 15.48 -4.93 5.94
C LYS A 15 14.67 -5.95 6.72
N GLU A 16 14.13 -5.57 7.87
CA GLU A 16 13.25 -6.41 8.68
C GLU A 16 11.98 -6.82 7.92
N SER A 17 11.32 -5.86 7.26
CA SER A 17 10.10 -6.12 6.49
C SER A 17 10.37 -7.06 5.32
N THR A 18 11.46 -6.84 4.58
CA THR A 18 11.84 -7.64 3.41
C THR A 18 12.36 -9.03 3.80
N GLY A 19 13.05 -9.15 4.93
CA GLY A 19 13.56 -10.42 5.45
C GLY A 19 12.55 -11.23 6.26
N SER A 20 11.33 -10.71 6.44
CA SER A 20 10.29 -11.39 7.22
C SER A 20 9.80 -12.66 6.51
N LYS A 21 9.44 -13.70 7.29
CA LYS A 21 8.83 -14.93 6.76
C LYS A 21 7.62 -14.64 5.87
N PHE A 22 6.85 -13.61 6.25
CA PHE A 22 5.69 -13.16 5.48
C PHE A 22 6.06 -12.60 4.10
N SER A 23 7.14 -11.82 4.00
CA SER A 23 7.63 -11.31 2.71
C SER A 23 7.96 -12.43 1.73
N TYR A 24 8.62 -13.49 2.21
CA TYR A 24 8.91 -14.67 1.39
C TYR A 24 7.64 -15.40 0.93
N ILE A 25 6.62 -15.50 1.79
CA ILE A 25 5.32 -16.10 1.41
C ILE A 25 4.64 -15.28 0.32
N VAL A 26 4.61 -13.95 0.45
CA VAL A 26 4.02 -13.08 -0.58
C VAL A 26 4.81 -13.19 -1.88
N PHE A 27 6.13 -13.24 -1.82
CA PHE A 27 6.97 -13.41 -2.99
C PHE A 27 6.70 -14.74 -3.72
N PHE A 28 6.57 -15.83 -2.97
CA PHE A 28 6.19 -17.13 -3.54
C PHE A 28 4.78 -17.09 -4.17
N PHE A 29 3.83 -16.43 -3.51
CA PHE A 29 2.49 -16.24 -4.01
C PHE A 29 2.45 -15.45 -5.33
N VAL A 30 3.29 -14.43 -5.49
CA VAL A 30 3.47 -13.71 -6.76
C VAL A 30 3.90 -14.65 -7.87
N ILE A 31 4.93 -15.48 -7.64
CA ILE A 31 5.45 -16.39 -8.67
C ILE A 31 4.34 -17.34 -9.15
N ILE A 32 3.53 -17.86 -8.23
CA ILE A 32 2.39 -18.71 -8.56
C ILE A 32 1.38 -17.96 -9.43
N LEU A 33 1.00 -16.74 -9.05
CA LEU A 33 0.04 -15.94 -9.84
C LEU A 33 0.59 -15.58 -11.22
N LEU A 34 1.87 -15.25 -11.34
CA LEU A 34 2.52 -15.02 -12.63
C LEU A 34 2.48 -16.29 -13.49
N TYR A 35 2.70 -17.46 -12.92
CA TYR A 35 2.57 -18.72 -13.64
C TYR A 35 1.13 -18.97 -14.13
N PHE A 36 0.12 -18.72 -13.28
CA PHE A 36 -1.29 -18.81 -13.71
C PHE A 36 -1.63 -17.84 -14.83
N SER A 37 -1.10 -16.62 -14.79
CA SER A 37 -1.35 -15.63 -15.83
C SER A 37 -0.85 -16.06 -17.22
N LEU A 38 0.24 -16.85 -17.27
CA LEU A 38 0.75 -17.41 -18.52
C LEU A 38 -0.23 -18.42 -19.13
N ILE A 39 -0.79 -19.30 -18.29
CA ILE A 39 -1.78 -20.30 -18.73
C ILE A 39 -3.01 -19.59 -19.29
N ILE A 40 -3.51 -18.58 -18.58
CA ILE A 40 -4.70 -17.82 -18.97
C ILE A 40 -4.45 -17.03 -20.26
N SER A 41 -3.26 -16.43 -20.41
CA SER A 41 -2.89 -15.69 -21.61
C SER A 41 -2.92 -16.55 -22.87
N ILE A 42 -2.46 -17.81 -22.80
CA ILE A 42 -2.46 -18.74 -23.95
C ILE A 42 -3.89 -19.10 -24.39
N MET A 43 -4.85 -19.09 -23.46
CA MET A 43 -6.26 -19.35 -23.80
C MET A 43 -6.92 -18.16 -24.52
N ALA A 44 -6.33 -16.97 -24.45
CA ALA A 44 -6.87 -15.75 -25.04
C ALA A 44 -6.39 -15.55 -26.49
N VAL A 45 -6.91 -16.38 -27.41
CA VAL A 45 -6.49 -16.49 -28.83
C VAL A 45 -6.39 -15.15 -29.60
N GLN A 46 -7.17 -14.12 -29.24
CA GLN A 46 -7.21 -12.83 -29.96
C GLN A 46 -6.46 -11.68 -29.28
N GLU A 47 -6.29 -11.71 -27.95
CA GLU A 47 -5.73 -10.59 -27.17
C GLU A 47 -4.69 -11.03 -26.13
N GLU A 48 -3.85 -12.02 -26.46
CA GLU A 48 -2.88 -12.61 -25.53
C GLU A 48 -2.05 -11.57 -24.75
N LYS A 49 -1.50 -10.55 -25.45
CA LYS A 49 -0.67 -9.49 -24.84
C LYS A 49 -1.44 -8.70 -23.78
N LYS A 50 -2.67 -8.31 -24.10
CA LYS A 50 -3.48 -7.44 -23.24
C LYS A 50 -3.99 -8.18 -22.01
N VAL A 51 -4.46 -9.41 -22.20
CA VAL A 51 -4.84 -10.28 -21.08
C VAL A 51 -3.64 -10.50 -20.16
N LEU A 52 -2.47 -10.81 -20.71
CA LEU A 52 -1.25 -11.01 -19.90
C LEU A 52 -0.86 -9.73 -19.13
N SER A 53 -0.88 -8.56 -19.78
CA SER A 53 -0.53 -7.30 -19.11
C SER A 53 -1.52 -6.94 -18.00
N ASP A 54 -2.81 -7.14 -18.22
CA ASP A 54 -3.85 -6.84 -17.24
C ASP A 54 -3.75 -7.77 -16.02
N PHE A 55 -3.47 -9.05 -16.25
CA PHE A 55 -3.21 -10.01 -15.18
C PHE A 55 -1.96 -9.67 -14.37
N PHE A 56 -0.88 -9.19 -15.02
CA PHE A 56 0.33 -8.75 -14.30
C PHE A 56 0.07 -7.51 -13.46
N ILE A 57 -0.67 -6.54 -13.98
CA ILE A 57 -1.08 -5.34 -13.24
C ILE A 57 -1.93 -5.74 -12.02
N ALA A 58 -2.91 -6.62 -12.20
CA ALA A 58 -3.76 -7.12 -11.13
C ALA A 58 -2.96 -7.88 -10.06
N THR A 59 -2.07 -8.78 -10.48
CA THR A 59 -1.18 -9.54 -9.60
C THR A 59 -0.27 -8.63 -8.78
N THR A 60 0.30 -7.61 -9.42
CA THR A 60 1.16 -6.61 -8.75
C THR A 60 0.36 -5.82 -7.72
N HIS A 61 -0.83 -5.33 -8.09
CA HIS A 61 -1.67 -4.55 -7.19
C HIS A 61 -2.08 -5.37 -5.95
N LEU A 62 -2.56 -6.61 -6.15
CA LEU A 62 -3.02 -7.46 -5.06
C LEU A 62 -1.87 -7.90 -4.14
N SER A 63 -0.72 -8.28 -4.70
CA SER A 63 0.44 -8.70 -3.90
C SER A 63 1.02 -7.56 -3.07
N LEU A 64 1.18 -6.35 -3.65
CA LEU A 64 1.62 -5.18 -2.90
C LEU A 64 0.62 -4.82 -1.81
N PHE A 65 -0.68 -4.90 -2.09
CA PHE A 65 -1.73 -4.60 -1.13
C PHE A 65 -1.63 -5.49 0.11
N ILE A 66 -1.55 -6.80 -0.10
CA ILE A 66 -1.39 -7.78 0.99
C ILE A 66 -0.08 -7.52 1.74
N PHE A 67 1.03 -7.33 1.01
CA PHE A 67 2.32 -7.06 1.62
C PHE A 67 2.31 -5.82 2.53
N ALA A 68 1.78 -4.72 2.01
CA ALA A 68 1.71 -3.42 2.66
C ALA A 68 0.93 -3.46 3.98
N ILE A 69 -0.28 -4.01 3.95
CA ILE A 69 -1.15 -4.07 5.12
C ILE A 69 -0.52 -4.93 6.21
N PHE A 70 -0.09 -6.15 5.87
CA PHE A 70 0.47 -7.07 6.85
C PHE A 70 1.81 -6.58 7.41
N SER A 71 2.71 -6.07 6.57
CA SER A 71 4.03 -5.61 7.03
C SER A 71 3.93 -4.42 7.98
N MET A 72 2.98 -3.51 7.75
CA MET A 72 2.74 -2.39 8.66
C MET A 72 2.09 -2.87 9.96
N SER A 73 1.00 -3.63 9.88
CA SER A 73 0.21 -4.05 11.04
C SER A 73 0.94 -5.01 11.95
N VAL A 74 1.48 -6.10 11.40
CA VAL A 74 2.22 -7.09 12.19
C VAL A 74 3.51 -6.47 12.73
N GLY A 75 4.17 -5.64 11.92
CA GLY A 75 5.41 -4.98 12.31
C GLY A 75 5.27 -4.16 13.60
N ILE A 76 4.35 -3.19 13.60
CA ILE A 76 4.16 -2.33 14.77
C ILE A 76 3.59 -3.11 15.97
N SER A 77 2.59 -3.97 15.77
CA SER A 77 2.03 -4.76 16.88
C SER A 77 3.07 -5.68 17.50
N SER A 78 3.94 -6.32 16.70
CA SER A 78 5.02 -7.14 17.23
C SER A 78 6.06 -6.32 18.00
N ASP A 79 6.34 -5.08 17.58
CA ASP A 79 7.25 -4.19 18.29
C ASP A 79 6.66 -3.76 19.66
N ILE A 80 5.33 -3.58 19.74
CA ILE A 80 4.59 -3.33 21.00
C ILE A 80 4.68 -4.56 21.92
N GLU A 81 4.32 -5.74 21.41
CA GLU A 81 4.27 -6.99 22.20
C GLU A 81 5.65 -7.40 22.74
N THR A 82 6.70 -7.27 21.92
CA THR A 82 8.07 -7.66 22.29
C THR A 82 8.81 -6.61 23.13
N LYS A 83 8.13 -5.50 23.51
CA LYS A 83 8.73 -4.35 24.20
C LYS A 83 9.91 -3.72 23.46
N ARG A 84 10.08 -4.02 22.17
CA ARG A 84 11.17 -3.49 21.34
C ARG A 84 11.03 -1.98 21.14
N ILE A 85 9.80 -1.47 21.15
CA ILE A 85 9.52 -0.03 21.14
C ILE A 85 10.25 0.68 22.28
N TYR A 86 10.25 0.14 23.50
CA TYR A 86 10.95 0.74 24.64
C TYR A 86 12.47 0.77 24.46
N MET A 87 13.04 -0.30 23.88
CA MET A 87 14.47 -0.32 23.57
C MET A 87 14.84 0.72 22.51
N ILE A 88 13.98 0.95 21.51
CA ILE A 88 14.21 1.95 20.47
C ILE A 88 14.05 3.37 21.04
N LEU A 89 13.04 3.60 21.89
CA LEU A 89 12.79 4.89 22.56
C LEU A 89 13.79 5.21 23.69
N SER A 90 14.61 4.25 24.12
CA SER A 90 15.71 4.50 25.07
C SER A 90 16.82 5.37 24.46
N ARG A 91 16.92 5.39 23.12
CA ARG A 91 17.71 6.39 22.39
C ARG A 91 16.87 7.68 22.29
N PRO A 92 17.47 8.89 22.20
CA PRO A 92 16.75 10.16 22.15
C PRO A 92 16.03 10.36 20.78
N ILE A 93 15.09 9.47 20.47
CA ILE A 93 14.28 9.39 19.28
C ILE A 93 12.86 9.69 19.72
N LYS A 94 12.23 10.69 19.11
CA LYS A 94 10.86 11.05 19.46
C LYS A 94 9.88 10.06 18.84
N ARG A 95 8.72 9.85 19.49
CA ARG A 95 7.65 8.95 19.03
C ARG A 95 7.25 9.16 17.56
N TYR A 96 7.19 10.41 17.09
CA TYR A 96 6.89 10.72 15.69
C TYR A 96 8.01 10.31 14.72
N GLU A 97 9.28 10.37 15.13
CA GLU A 97 10.42 9.97 14.30
C GLU A 97 10.42 8.46 14.06
N TYR A 98 10.01 7.68 15.06
CA TYR A 98 9.80 6.24 14.95
C TYR A 98 8.72 5.90 13.90
N LEU A 99 7.54 6.54 14.00
CA LEU A 99 6.43 6.30 13.06
C LEU A 99 6.80 6.66 11.62
N ILE A 100 7.44 7.82 11.42
CA ILE A 100 7.87 8.25 10.09
C ILE A 100 8.93 7.28 9.53
N ALA A 101 9.89 6.85 10.35
CA ALA A 101 10.90 5.87 9.93
C ALA A 101 10.27 4.52 9.54
N ARG A 102 9.27 4.05 10.31
CA ARG A 102 8.55 2.81 10.01
C ARG A 102 7.77 2.93 8.70
N ALA A 103 7.05 4.03 8.49
CA ALA A 103 6.32 4.29 7.24
C ALA A 103 7.26 4.28 6.02
N ILE A 104 8.37 5.01 6.09
CA ILE A 104 9.37 5.06 5.03
C ILE A 104 9.97 3.66 4.78
N GLY A 105 10.24 2.89 5.83
CA GLY A 105 10.75 1.53 5.73
C GLY A 105 9.79 0.61 4.98
N VAL A 106 8.49 0.68 5.27
CA VAL A 106 7.44 -0.11 4.58
C VAL A 106 7.21 0.37 3.14
N TYR A 107 7.31 1.68 2.88
CA TYR A 107 7.21 2.20 1.51
C TYR A 107 8.38 1.72 0.66
N PHE A 108 9.59 1.74 1.21
CA PHE A 108 10.79 1.28 0.52
C PHE A 108 10.77 -0.23 0.28
N SER A 109 10.33 -1.04 1.25
CA SER A 109 10.19 -2.48 1.04
C SER A 109 9.11 -2.82 0.00
N SER A 110 8.00 -2.10 0.00
CA SER A 110 6.94 -2.24 -1.01
C SER A 110 7.43 -1.83 -2.40
N PHE A 111 8.28 -0.81 -2.49
CA PHE A 111 8.93 -0.39 -3.73
C PHE A 111 9.89 -1.48 -4.26
N LEU A 112 10.71 -2.06 -3.39
CA LEU A 112 11.59 -3.17 -3.77
C LEU A 112 10.80 -4.38 -4.28
N LEU A 113 9.68 -4.72 -3.63
CA LEU A 113 8.80 -5.79 -4.08
C LEU A 113 8.21 -5.48 -5.46
N LEU A 114 7.76 -4.24 -5.69
CA LEU A 114 7.27 -3.80 -7.01
C LEU A 114 8.32 -3.92 -8.09
N VAL A 115 9.55 -3.47 -7.82
CA VAL A 115 10.67 -3.57 -8.77
C VAL A 115 10.92 -5.04 -9.12
N LEU A 116 10.90 -5.93 -8.12
CA LEU A 116 11.12 -7.35 -8.31
C LEU A 116 10.01 -7.97 -9.20
N ILE A 117 8.74 -7.72 -8.89
CA ILE A 117 7.60 -8.20 -9.70
C ILE A 117 7.71 -7.66 -11.14
N THR A 118 8.02 -6.38 -11.28
CA THR A 118 8.17 -5.73 -12.60
C THR A 118 9.29 -6.37 -13.40
N LEU A 119 10.42 -6.71 -12.78
CA LEU A 119 11.55 -7.38 -13.41
C LEU A 119 11.14 -8.78 -13.92
N LEU A 120 10.41 -9.55 -13.11
CA LEU A 120 9.85 -10.84 -13.54
C LEU A 120 8.90 -10.70 -14.73
N CYS A 121 7.99 -9.71 -14.70
CA CYS A 121 7.09 -9.42 -15.81
C CYS A 121 7.86 -9.03 -17.09
N VAL A 122 8.91 -8.22 -16.98
CA VAL A 122 9.77 -7.83 -18.11
C VAL A 122 10.44 -9.04 -18.74
N ILE A 123 11.00 -9.95 -17.92
CA ILE A 123 11.61 -11.20 -18.41
C ILE A 123 10.59 -11.99 -19.23
N ILE A 124 9.37 -12.15 -18.72
CA ILE A 124 8.30 -12.89 -19.40
C ILE A 124 7.90 -12.20 -20.72
N PHE A 125 7.79 -10.88 -20.75
CA PHE A 125 7.48 -10.13 -21.97
C PHE A 125 8.56 -10.28 -23.03
N VAL A 126 9.84 -10.23 -22.65
CA VAL A 126 10.97 -10.43 -23.58
C VAL A 126 10.94 -11.85 -24.16
N ILE A 127 10.68 -12.87 -23.34
CA ILE A 127 10.57 -14.27 -23.82
C ILE A 127 9.41 -14.42 -24.83
N LYS A 128 8.29 -13.72 -24.62
CA LYS A 128 7.15 -13.71 -25.54
C LYS A 128 7.30 -12.72 -26.70
N GLY A 129 8.38 -11.95 -26.79
CA GLY A 129 8.63 -10.99 -27.87
C GLY A 129 7.76 -9.73 -27.83
N TYR A 130 7.18 -9.39 -26.68
CA TYR A 130 6.31 -8.22 -26.52
C TYR A 130 7.07 -7.00 -26.01
N PHE A 131 6.73 -5.82 -26.55
CA PHE A 131 7.26 -4.54 -26.06
C PHE A 131 6.46 -3.99 -24.89
N ILE A 132 7.19 -3.44 -23.91
CA ILE A 132 6.63 -2.76 -22.75
C ILE A 132 6.31 -1.32 -23.13
N ASP A 133 5.03 -0.99 -23.09
CA ASP A 133 4.56 0.36 -23.39
C ASP A 133 4.79 1.30 -22.19
N PHE A 134 5.09 2.57 -22.45
CA PHE A 134 5.25 3.58 -21.39
C PHE A 134 3.99 3.70 -20.49
N VAL A 135 2.82 3.42 -21.05
CA VAL A 135 1.54 3.37 -20.33
C VAL A 135 1.57 2.32 -19.21
N TYR A 136 2.19 1.16 -19.43
CA TYR A 136 2.30 0.10 -18.44
C TYR A 136 3.14 0.56 -17.22
N LEU A 137 4.29 1.19 -17.49
CA LEU A 137 5.16 1.72 -16.43
C LEU A 137 4.44 2.79 -15.61
N ARG A 138 3.66 3.66 -16.27
CA ARG A 138 2.82 4.66 -15.60
C ARG A 138 1.79 4.00 -14.69
N THR A 139 1.12 2.93 -15.12
CA THR A 139 0.14 2.21 -14.30
C THR A 139 0.78 1.60 -13.05
N LEU A 140 1.97 1.03 -13.16
CA LEU A 140 2.72 0.51 -11.99
C LEU A 140 3.04 1.62 -10.98
N PHE A 141 3.44 2.79 -11.46
CA PHE A 141 3.67 3.95 -10.59
C PHE A 141 2.39 4.41 -9.88
N LEU A 142 1.24 4.40 -10.57
CA LEU A 142 -0.06 4.72 -9.95
C LEU A 142 -0.46 3.70 -8.88
N ILE A 143 -0.18 2.41 -9.11
CA ILE A 143 -0.38 1.37 -8.09
C ILE A 143 0.43 1.68 -6.85
N PHE A 144 1.70 2.08 -7.01
CA PHE A 144 2.55 2.43 -5.88
C PHE A 144 1.99 3.57 -5.02
N ILE A 145 1.45 4.62 -5.66
CA ILE A 145 0.79 5.74 -4.95
C ILE A 145 -0.45 5.27 -4.16
N LYS A 146 -1.26 4.36 -4.72
CA LYS A 146 -2.41 3.77 -4.01
C LYS A 146 -1.93 3.02 -2.76
N ILE A 147 -0.85 2.25 -2.89
CA ILE A 147 -0.27 1.47 -1.80
C ILE A 147 0.29 2.37 -0.69
N ILE A 148 0.93 3.51 -1.01
CA ILE A 148 1.36 4.52 -0.02
C ILE A 148 0.17 5.06 0.79
N ASN A 149 -0.98 5.25 0.16
CA ASN A 149 -2.17 5.72 0.86
C ASN A 149 -2.71 4.66 1.83
N ILE A 150 -2.83 3.42 1.35
CA ILE A 150 -3.36 2.31 2.14
C ILE A 150 -2.46 2.02 3.33
N THR A 151 -1.13 2.03 3.14
CA THR A 151 -0.16 1.89 4.23
C THR A 151 -0.23 3.02 5.25
N SER A 152 -0.57 4.24 4.84
CA SER A 152 -0.79 5.35 5.77
C SER A 152 -2.02 5.11 6.64
N PHE A 153 -3.10 4.60 6.05
CA PHE A 153 -4.29 4.19 6.79
C PHE A 153 -4.03 3.06 7.77
N THR A 154 -3.30 2.03 7.33
CA THR A 154 -2.99 0.90 8.20
C THR A 154 -2.20 1.38 9.41
N LEU A 155 -1.22 2.26 9.21
CA LEU A 155 -0.44 2.86 10.29
C LEU A 155 -1.31 3.64 11.28
N LEU A 156 -2.30 4.41 10.80
CA LEU A 156 -3.27 5.08 11.66
C LEU A 156 -4.06 4.07 12.51
N PHE A 157 -4.65 3.05 11.90
CA PHE A 157 -5.51 2.11 12.62
C PHE A 157 -4.73 1.24 13.61
N VAL A 158 -3.53 0.82 13.24
CA VAL A 158 -2.62 0.11 14.14
C VAL A 158 -2.29 0.97 15.36
N SER A 159 -2.08 2.27 15.17
CA SER A 159 -1.77 3.21 16.25
C SER A 159 -2.96 3.44 17.19
N ILE A 160 -4.19 3.11 16.79
CA ILE A 160 -5.40 3.24 17.62
C ILE A 160 -5.71 1.92 18.33
N THR A 161 -5.66 0.80 17.61
CA THR A 161 -6.19 -0.48 18.11
C THR A 161 -5.12 -1.36 18.77
N SER A 162 -3.83 -1.05 18.62
CA SER A 162 -2.65 -1.80 19.13
C SER A 162 -2.52 -3.27 18.68
N SER A 163 -3.60 -3.89 18.20
CA SER A 163 -3.65 -5.27 17.72
C SER A 163 -3.55 -5.35 16.19
N ALA A 164 -2.76 -6.30 15.70
CA ALA A 164 -2.51 -6.44 14.26
C ALA A 164 -3.79 -6.83 13.52
N PHE A 165 -4.54 -7.81 14.02
CA PHE A 165 -5.69 -8.39 13.32
C PHE A 165 -6.81 -7.37 13.03
N THR A 166 -7.17 -6.56 14.04
CA THR A 166 -8.21 -5.53 13.91
C THR A 166 -7.81 -4.46 12.90
N SER A 167 -6.56 -4.01 12.94
CA SER A 167 -6.05 -3.01 12.02
C SER A 167 -6.02 -3.49 10.57
N ILE A 168 -5.70 -4.77 10.34
CA ILE A 168 -5.76 -5.41 9.01
C ILE A 168 -7.19 -5.40 8.51
N ALA A 169 -8.14 -5.88 9.32
CA ALA A 169 -9.56 -5.95 8.93
C ALA A 169 -10.12 -4.57 8.56
N ILE A 170 -9.88 -3.55 9.38
CA ILE A 170 -10.35 -2.18 9.13
C ILE A 170 -9.70 -1.60 7.87
N SER A 171 -8.39 -1.85 7.66
CA SER A 171 -7.68 -1.35 6.49
C SER A 171 -8.16 -1.98 5.19
N VAL A 172 -8.51 -3.27 5.21
CA VAL A 172 -9.12 -3.96 4.06
C VAL A 172 -10.50 -3.35 3.75
N MET A 173 -11.33 -3.11 4.76
CA MET A 173 -12.62 -2.44 4.57
C MET A 173 -12.44 -1.03 4.00
N MET A 174 -11.45 -0.28 4.50
CA MET A 174 -11.13 1.06 4.00
C MET A 174 -10.70 1.02 2.53
N TRP A 175 -9.91 0.01 2.14
CA TRP A 175 -9.51 -0.19 0.75
C TRP A 175 -10.70 -0.50 -0.15
N PHE A 176 -11.63 -1.33 0.29
CA PHE A 176 -12.87 -1.57 -0.46
C PHE A 176 -13.62 -0.26 -0.67
N VAL A 177 -13.91 0.48 0.41
CA VAL A 177 -14.63 1.77 0.31
C VAL A 177 -13.90 2.72 -0.65
N ALA A 178 -12.58 2.84 -0.54
CA ALA A 178 -11.74 3.71 -1.37
C ALA A 178 -11.83 3.44 -2.88
N ASN A 179 -12.00 2.18 -3.28
CA ASN A 179 -12.22 1.84 -4.69
C ASN A 179 -13.64 2.21 -5.15
N PHE A 180 -14.64 2.04 -4.28
CA PHE A 180 -16.05 2.29 -4.60
C PHE A 180 -16.51 3.76 -4.42
N VAL A 181 -15.66 4.65 -3.89
CA VAL A 181 -16.04 6.06 -3.64
C VAL A 181 -16.57 6.73 -4.90
N SER A 182 -15.97 6.46 -6.06
CA SER A 182 -16.31 7.11 -7.32
C SER A 182 -17.70 6.72 -7.80
N GLU A 183 -18.02 5.43 -7.73
CA GLU A 183 -19.31 4.86 -8.10
C GLU A 183 -20.39 5.32 -7.13
N LEU A 184 -20.07 5.42 -5.82
CA LEU A 184 -20.99 5.94 -4.81
C LEU A 184 -21.31 7.42 -5.05
N LYS A 185 -20.31 8.25 -5.35
CA LYS A 185 -20.53 9.67 -5.69
C LYS A 185 -21.39 9.82 -6.94
N PHE A 186 -21.15 9.00 -7.97
CA PHE A 186 -21.95 8.99 -9.18
C PHE A 186 -23.40 8.57 -8.92
N ALA A 187 -23.62 7.48 -8.17
CA ALA A 187 -24.95 7.01 -7.81
C ALA A 187 -25.75 8.07 -7.01
N LEU A 188 -25.09 8.72 -6.04
CA LEU A 188 -25.70 9.79 -5.23
C LEU A 188 -25.92 11.08 -6.04
N SER A 189 -25.21 11.28 -7.16
CA SER A 189 -25.42 12.43 -8.05
C SER A 189 -26.71 12.35 -8.85
N LYS A 190 -27.26 11.14 -8.95
CA LYS A 190 -28.47 10.85 -9.70
C LYS A 190 -29.74 10.79 -8.84
N SER A 191 -29.61 10.96 -7.52
CA SER A 191 -30.75 11.00 -6.58
C SER A 191 -30.94 12.41 -6.01
N ASP A 192 -32.16 12.95 -6.16
CA ASP A 192 -32.55 14.29 -5.67
C ASP A 192 -32.94 14.31 -4.17
N SER A 193 -32.75 13.20 -3.46
CA SER A 193 -33.17 13.03 -2.06
C SER A 193 -32.13 13.53 -1.06
N PHE A 194 -32.49 13.55 0.24
CA PHE A 194 -31.60 13.84 1.39
C PHE A 194 -30.25 13.07 1.36
N LEU A 195 -30.21 11.92 0.67
CA LEU A 195 -28.97 11.19 0.36
C LEU A 195 -27.94 11.99 -0.44
N ALA A 196 -28.30 13.05 -1.17
CA ALA A 196 -27.34 13.88 -1.90
C ALA A 196 -26.33 14.56 -0.96
N TYR A 197 -26.71 14.82 0.30
CA TYR A 197 -25.84 15.44 1.30
C TYR A 197 -24.81 14.46 1.88
N THR A 198 -24.99 13.13 1.76
CA THR A 198 -23.99 12.16 2.24
C THR A 198 -22.73 12.14 1.35
N LYS A 199 -22.76 12.80 0.18
CA LYS A 199 -21.56 13.01 -0.66
C LYS A 199 -20.43 13.72 0.07
N TYR A 200 -20.75 14.62 1.00
CA TYR A 200 -19.73 15.34 1.76
C TYR A 200 -18.95 14.42 2.72
N PHE A 201 -19.61 13.40 3.29
CA PHE A 201 -18.92 12.37 4.09
C PHE A 201 -17.99 11.50 3.25
N LEU A 202 -18.30 11.27 1.97
CA LEU A 202 -17.46 10.47 1.07
C LEU A 202 -16.15 11.16 0.67
N TYR A 203 -15.98 12.47 0.91
CA TYR A 203 -14.69 13.15 0.71
C TYR A 203 -13.65 12.80 1.79
N ILE A 204 -14.10 12.24 2.92
CA ILE A 204 -13.18 11.78 3.98
C ILE A 204 -12.38 10.57 3.49
N PHE A 205 -12.90 9.78 2.55
CA PHE A 205 -12.24 8.59 2.04
C PHE A 205 -11.35 8.93 0.83
N PRO A 206 -10.19 8.25 0.66
CA PRO A 206 -9.35 8.46 -0.51
C PRO A 206 -10.10 7.95 -1.74
N ASP A 207 -10.10 8.75 -2.81
CA ASP A 207 -10.74 8.37 -4.07
C ASP A 207 -9.69 7.83 -5.03
N PHE A 208 -9.64 6.52 -5.21
CA PHE A 208 -8.65 5.88 -6.07
C PHE A 208 -8.93 6.04 -7.56
N SER A 209 -10.12 6.51 -7.95
CA SER A 209 -10.46 6.79 -9.35
C SER A 209 -9.72 8.02 -9.89
N LEU A 210 -9.37 8.96 -9.02
CA LEU A 210 -8.68 10.21 -9.37
C LEU A 210 -7.23 9.98 -9.82
N THR A 211 -6.67 8.78 -9.63
CA THR A 211 -5.28 8.42 -10.01
C THR A 211 -4.97 8.56 -11.50
N SER A 212 -6.01 8.60 -12.34
CA SER A 212 -5.87 8.91 -13.77
C SER A 212 -5.36 10.34 -14.04
N THR A 213 -5.56 11.26 -13.09
CA THR A 213 -5.19 12.68 -13.21
C THR A 213 -3.96 13.00 -12.36
N LEU A 214 -3.10 13.91 -12.86
CA LEU A 214 -1.94 14.41 -12.11
C LEU A 214 -2.34 15.05 -10.77
N TRP A 215 -3.42 15.83 -10.78
CA TRP A 215 -3.96 16.46 -9.57
C TRP A 215 -4.49 15.44 -8.56
N GLY A 216 -5.10 14.35 -9.02
CA GLY A 216 -5.53 13.26 -8.15
C GLY A 216 -4.36 12.55 -7.47
N ASN A 217 -3.24 12.38 -8.17
CA ASN A 217 -2.02 11.82 -7.58
C ASN A 217 -1.44 12.72 -6.48
N LEU A 218 -1.40 14.03 -6.72
CA LEU A 218 -0.98 15.01 -5.71
C LEU A 218 -1.91 15.00 -4.49
N TYR A 219 -3.23 14.96 -4.72
CA TYR A 219 -4.22 14.86 -3.65
C TYR A 219 -3.95 13.64 -2.76
N LEU A 220 -3.73 12.47 -3.37
CA LEU A 220 -3.41 11.23 -2.66
C LEU A 220 -2.09 11.31 -1.86
N ILE A 221 -1.06 11.97 -2.40
CA ILE A 221 0.20 12.14 -1.65
C ILE A 221 -0.03 13.06 -0.45
N ILE A 222 -0.68 14.21 -0.64
CA ILE A 222 -0.98 15.15 0.46
C ILE A 222 -1.83 14.48 1.54
N TYR A 223 -2.81 13.68 1.11
CA TYR A 223 -3.70 12.96 1.98
C TYR A 223 -2.96 11.90 2.82
N SER A 224 -1.99 11.19 2.23
CA SER A 224 -1.10 10.27 2.98
C SER A 224 -0.28 10.98 4.07
N PHE A 225 0.28 12.16 3.75
CA PHE A 225 1.00 12.98 4.74
C PHE A 225 0.09 13.42 5.89
N PHE A 226 -1.13 13.86 5.57
CA PHE A 226 -2.12 14.26 6.58
C PHE A 226 -2.47 13.11 7.53
N ILE A 227 -2.65 11.90 7.00
CA ILE A 227 -2.94 10.70 7.79
C ILE A 227 -1.77 10.35 8.71
N ILE A 228 -0.53 10.43 8.24
CA ILE A 228 0.66 10.16 9.07
C ILE A 228 0.74 11.16 10.23
N ILE A 229 0.42 12.44 9.98
CA ILE A 229 0.36 13.46 11.03
C ILE A 229 -0.72 13.09 12.06
N LEU A 230 -1.92 12.72 11.60
CA LEU A 230 -3.01 12.31 12.49
C LEU A 230 -2.63 11.07 13.30
N ALA A 231 -2.00 10.08 12.69
CA ALA A 231 -1.54 8.88 13.39
C ALA A 231 -0.47 9.20 14.43
N SER A 232 0.44 10.13 14.14
CA SER A 232 1.45 10.58 15.12
C SER A 232 0.82 11.24 16.35
N TYR A 233 -0.30 11.93 16.17
CA TYR A 233 -1.05 12.54 17.27
C TYR A 233 -1.68 11.47 18.18
N PHE A 234 -2.31 10.44 17.62
CA PHE A 234 -2.88 9.32 18.38
C PHE A 234 -1.79 8.50 19.09
N PHE A 235 -0.69 8.21 18.41
CA PHE A 235 0.41 7.45 18.99
C PHE A 235 1.11 8.17 20.15
N ASN A 236 1.17 9.50 20.12
CA ASN A 236 1.68 10.27 21.26
C ASN A 236 0.78 10.15 22.51
N LYS A 237 -0.53 9.98 22.33
CA LYS A 237 -1.48 9.78 23.42
C LYS A 237 -1.52 8.36 23.95
N MET A 238 -0.97 7.38 23.22
CA MET A 238 -0.85 6.02 23.75
C MET A 238 0.14 6.02 24.91
N GLU A 239 -0.33 5.57 26.08
CA GLU A 239 0.51 5.26 27.24
C GLU A 239 1.25 3.96 26.94
N ILE A 240 2.30 4.08 26.11
CA ILE A 240 3.35 3.09 25.95
C ILE A 240 4.39 3.38 27.01
#